data_AF-A0A7X6A2P4-F1
#
_entry.id   AF-A0A7X6A2P4-F1
#
_cell.length_a   1.000
_cell.length_b   1.000
_cell.length_c   1.000
_cell.angle_alpha   90.00
_cell.angle_beta   90.00
_cell.angle_gamma   90.00
#
_symmetry.space_group_name_H-M   'P 1'
#
loop_
_entity.id
_entity.type
_entity.pdbx_description
1 polymer ?
#
loop_
_entity_poly.entity_id
_entity_poly.type
_entity_poly.pdbx_seq_one_letter_code
_entity_poly.pdbx_strand_id
1 'polypeptide(L)'
;MSTLRQEIDRWEAELANISEASLTDSWFLEERRLAEAQHTLAAFRGHILPLLNAQRPYDVIVVDEMAHLLDGLEDLRNDLFRTVHPTESHLKVAETIAVLRALSRVALRFERTYEDAS
;
A
#
# COMPACT_ATOMS: atom_id res chain seq x y z
N MET A 1 10.66 13.22 -12.79
CA MET A 1 9.75 13.06 -11.63
C MET A 1 8.66 12.13 -12.07
N SER A 2 8.35 11.10 -11.28
CA SER A 2 7.19 10.23 -11.51
C SER A 2 5.91 10.92 -11.00
N THR A 3 4.78 10.64 -11.62
CA THR A 3 3.47 11.12 -11.17
C THR A 3 2.90 10.20 -10.09
N LEU A 4 1.94 10.69 -9.30
CA LEU A 4 1.26 9.87 -8.28
C LEU A 4 0.67 8.59 -8.91
N ARG A 5 0.04 8.73 -10.08
CA ARG A 5 -0.49 7.60 -10.84
C ARG A 5 0.56 6.57 -11.18
N GLN A 6 1.71 6.99 -11.71
CA GLN A 6 2.79 6.05 -12.06
C GLN A 6 3.29 5.28 -10.84
N GLU A 7 3.38 5.93 -9.69
CA GLU A 7 3.79 5.29 -8.44
C GLU A 7 2.78 4.28 -7.92
N ILE A 8 1.47 4.61 -7.99
CA ILE A 8 0.39 3.69 -7.61
C ILE A 8 0.33 2.49 -8.57
N ASP A 9 0.40 2.72 -9.88
CA ASP A 9 0.37 1.67 -10.89
C ASP A 9 1.56 0.71 -10.73
N ARG A 10 2.75 1.26 -10.46
CA ARG A 10 3.97 0.48 -10.16
C ARG A 10 3.77 -0.40 -8.93
N TRP A 11 3.27 0.16 -7.83
CA TRP A 11 3.00 -0.60 -6.62
C TRP A 11 1.95 -1.71 -6.84
N GLU A 12 0.85 -1.42 -7.55
CA GLU A 12 -0.16 -2.44 -7.85
C GLU A 12 0.42 -3.58 -8.71
N ALA A 13 1.27 -3.27 -9.68
CA ALA A 13 1.97 -4.25 -10.50
C ALA A 13 2.96 -5.11 -9.68
N GLU A 14 3.70 -4.51 -8.75
CA GLU A 14 4.58 -5.26 -7.85
C GLU A 14 3.80 -6.26 -6.98
N LEU A 15 2.65 -5.86 -6.44
CA LEU A 15 1.78 -6.77 -5.69
C LEU A 15 1.24 -7.93 -6.55
N ALA A 16 0.94 -7.66 -7.82
CA ALA A 16 0.54 -8.70 -8.77
C ALA A 16 1.67 -9.69 -9.04
N ASN A 17 2.90 -9.19 -9.23
CA ASN A 17 4.09 -10.01 -9.43
C ASN A 17 4.39 -10.88 -8.20
N ILE A 18 4.25 -10.34 -6.98
CA ILE A 18 4.40 -11.11 -5.74
C ILE A 18 3.34 -12.22 -5.67
N SER A 19 2.10 -11.92 -6.05
CA SER A 19 1.04 -12.93 -6.10
C SER A 19 1.39 -14.06 -7.08
N GLU A 20 1.88 -13.74 -8.28
CA GLU A 20 2.26 -14.74 -9.28
C GLU A 20 3.49 -15.57 -8.87
N ALA A 21 4.53 -14.91 -8.35
CA ALA A 21 5.73 -15.58 -7.83
C ALA A 21 5.39 -16.53 -6.68
N SER A 22 4.52 -16.10 -5.75
CA SER A 22 4.10 -16.93 -4.61
C SER A 22 3.41 -18.23 -5.04
N LEU A 23 2.67 -18.20 -6.15
CA LEU A 23 2.02 -19.39 -6.71
C LEU A 23 3.04 -20.29 -7.42
N THR A 24 3.96 -19.69 -8.16
CA THR A 24 4.99 -20.41 -8.95
C THR A 24 5.97 -21.12 -8.03
N ASP A 25 6.41 -20.44 -6.97
CA ASP A 25 7.43 -20.92 -6.04
C ASP A 25 6.84 -21.61 -4.80
N SER A 26 5.50 -21.81 -4.77
CA SER A 26 4.79 -22.49 -3.68
C SER A 26 5.02 -21.89 -2.28
N TRP A 27 5.04 -20.56 -2.20
CA TRP A 27 5.22 -19.85 -0.93
C TRP A 27 4.08 -20.15 0.04
N PHE A 28 4.39 -20.16 1.33
CA PHE A 28 3.37 -20.09 2.36
C PHE A 28 2.64 -18.75 2.31
N LEU A 29 1.39 -18.72 2.81
CA LEU A 29 0.56 -17.52 2.79
C LEU A 29 1.23 -16.39 3.58
N GLU A 30 1.88 -16.71 4.68
CA GLU A 30 2.61 -15.80 5.56
C GLU A 30 3.79 -15.15 4.82
N GLU A 31 4.56 -15.92 4.04
CA GLU A 31 5.68 -15.40 3.24
C GLU A 31 5.18 -14.41 2.19
N ARG A 32 4.08 -14.75 1.51
CA ARG A 32 3.43 -13.84 0.57
C ARG A 32 2.97 -12.56 1.25
N ARG A 33 2.25 -12.65 2.38
CA ARG A 33 1.76 -11.45 3.10
C ARG A 33 2.89 -10.60 3.65
N LEU A 34 3.97 -11.23 4.10
CA LEU A 34 5.16 -10.53 4.53
C LEU A 34 5.77 -9.69 3.39
N ALA A 35 5.94 -10.31 2.22
CA ALA A 35 6.45 -9.62 1.03
C ALA A 35 5.52 -8.48 0.59
N GLU A 36 4.21 -8.73 0.50
CA GLU A 36 3.22 -7.72 0.15
C GLU A 36 3.24 -6.52 1.13
N ALA A 37 3.37 -6.76 2.43
CA ALA A 37 3.47 -5.72 3.45
C ALA A 37 4.77 -4.90 3.31
N GLN A 38 5.91 -5.57 3.12
CA GLN A 38 7.21 -4.91 2.92
C GLN A 38 7.22 -4.00 1.70
N HIS A 39 6.76 -4.51 0.56
CA HIS A 39 6.68 -3.74 -0.69
C HIS A 39 5.71 -2.56 -0.57
N THR A 40 4.56 -2.77 0.07
CA THR A 40 3.59 -1.69 0.31
C THR A 40 4.18 -0.58 1.17
N LEU A 41 4.85 -0.92 2.28
CA LEU A 41 5.48 0.08 3.15
C LEU A 41 6.57 0.87 2.43
N ALA A 42 7.42 0.18 1.65
CA ALA A 42 8.48 0.81 0.87
C ALA A 42 7.91 1.77 -0.18
N ALA A 43 6.93 1.33 -0.96
CA ALA A 43 6.31 2.15 -2.00
C ALA A 43 5.61 3.38 -1.41
N PHE A 44 4.80 3.19 -0.36
CA PHE A 44 4.03 4.29 0.20
C PHE A 44 4.89 5.32 0.92
N ARG A 45 5.76 4.88 1.83
CA ARG A 45 6.58 5.80 2.62
C ARG A 45 7.69 6.45 1.80
N GLY A 46 8.24 5.73 0.81
CA GLY A 46 9.32 6.23 -0.04
C GLY A 46 8.86 7.12 -1.18
N HIS A 47 7.66 6.89 -1.73
CA HIS A 47 7.24 7.50 -3.00
C HIS A 47 5.85 8.12 -2.96
N ILE A 48 4.81 7.36 -2.57
CA ILE A 48 3.41 7.81 -2.72
C ILE A 48 3.04 8.91 -1.71
N LEU A 49 3.29 8.71 -0.40
CA LEU A 49 2.99 9.72 0.62
C LEU A 49 3.76 11.04 0.40
N PRO A 50 5.06 11.03 0.04
CA PRO A 50 5.75 12.27 -0.33
C PRO A 50 5.08 13.03 -1.48
N LEU A 51 4.62 12.33 -2.53
CA LEU A 51 3.91 12.96 -3.65
C LEU A 51 2.57 13.54 -3.23
N LEU A 52 1.81 12.82 -2.40
CA LEU A 52 0.55 13.28 -1.84
C LEU A 52 0.73 14.51 -0.95
N ASN A 53 1.80 14.58 -0.16
CA ASN A 53 2.09 15.73 0.70
C ASN A 53 2.60 16.95 -0.08
N ALA A 54 3.33 16.72 -1.18
CA ALA A 54 3.94 17.79 -1.96
C ALA A 54 2.95 18.54 -2.86
N GLN A 55 1.80 17.95 -3.16
CA GLN A 55 0.85 18.48 -4.14
C GLN A 55 -0.51 18.72 -3.48
N ARG A 56 -1.03 19.95 -3.61
CA ARG A 56 -2.48 20.20 -3.49
C ARG A 56 -3.10 19.62 -4.78
N PRO A 57 -4.15 18.80 -4.72
CA PRO A 57 -5.38 19.06 -3.96
C PRO A 57 -5.77 17.96 -2.96
N TYR A 58 -4.86 17.07 -2.57
CA TYR A 58 -5.27 15.91 -1.75
C TYR A 58 -5.79 16.34 -0.38
N ASP A 59 -6.89 15.70 0.04
CA ASP A 59 -7.49 15.94 1.36
C ASP A 59 -6.53 15.42 2.44
N VAL A 60 -6.22 16.27 3.42
CA VAL A 60 -5.37 15.95 4.57
C VAL A 60 -5.89 14.70 5.27
N ILE A 61 -7.22 14.50 5.29
CA ILE A 61 -7.84 13.31 5.88
C ILE A 61 -7.41 12.03 5.17
N VAL A 62 -7.33 12.03 3.83
CA VAL A 62 -6.94 10.83 3.06
C VAL A 62 -5.48 10.49 3.31
N VAL A 63 -4.61 11.51 3.38
CA VAL A 63 -3.19 11.33 3.62
C VAL A 63 -2.94 10.82 5.05
N ASP A 64 -3.62 11.39 6.04
CA ASP A 64 -3.51 10.97 7.45
C ASP A 64 -4.03 9.53 7.64
N GLU A 65 -5.15 9.16 7.02
CA GLU A 65 -5.68 7.80 7.09
C GLU A 65 -4.73 6.79 6.43
N MET A 66 -4.15 7.12 5.28
CA MET A 66 -3.13 6.28 4.66
C MET A 66 -1.92 6.10 5.57
N ALA A 67 -1.45 7.17 6.21
CA ALA A 67 -0.33 7.11 7.16
C ALA A 67 -0.65 6.19 8.34
N HIS A 68 -1.85 6.33 8.93
CA HIS A 68 -2.29 5.48 10.03
C HIS A 68 -2.34 3.98 9.66
N LEU A 69 -2.88 3.66 8.48
CA LEU A 69 -2.93 2.30 7.96
C LEU A 69 -1.53 1.71 7.73
N LEU A 70 -0.57 2.53 7.30
CA LEU A 70 0.81 2.09 7.11
C LEU A 70 1.53 1.79 8.43
N ASP A 71 1.24 2.56 9.48
CA ASP A 71 1.78 2.26 10.81
C ASP A 71 1.22 0.93 11.34
N GLY A 72 -0.08 0.68 11.19
CA GLY A 72 -0.68 -0.61 11.51
C GLY A 72 -0.13 -1.77 10.64
N LEU A 73 0.14 -1.52 9.35
CA LEU A 73 0.74 -2.50 8.46
C LEU A 73 2.18 -2.86 8.87
N GLU A 74 2.94 -1.90 9.39
CA GLU A 74 4.27 -2.14 9.94
C GLU A 74 4.23 -3.05 11.16
N ASP A 75 3.27 -2.83 12.07
CA ASP A 75 3.07 -3.71 13.23
C ASP A 75 2.71 -5.13 12.79
N LEU A 76 1.79 -5.28 11.83
CA LEU A 76 1.42 -6.59 11.28
C LEU A 76 2.57 -7.29 10.57
N ARG A 77 3.40 -6.55 9.83
CA ARG A 77 4.63 -7.08 9.23
C ARG A 77 5.59 -7.59 10.31
N ASN A 78 5.77 -6.83 11.39
CA ASN A 78 6.63 -7.21 12.50
C ASN A 78 6.08 -8.45 13.23
N ASP A 79 4.76 -8.58 13.33
CA ASP A 79 4.12 -9.78 13.87
C ASP A 79 4.41 -11.01 13.00
N LEU A 80 4.27 -10.91 11.67
CA LEU A 80 4.58 -12.03 10.76
C LEU A 80 6.05 -12.50 10.81
N PHE A 81 6.97 -11.64 11.23
CA PHE A 81 8.37 -12.03 11.48
C PHE A 81 8.57 -12.86 12.76
N ARG A 82 7.61 -12.84 13.70
CA ARG A 82 7.74 -13.56 14.97
C ARG A 82 7.39 -15.04 14.79
N THR A 83 8.14 -15.89 15.49
CA THR A 83 7.93 -17.34 15.56
C THR A 83 6.54 -17.70 16.10
N VAL A 84 5.99 -16.86 16.98
CA VAL A 84 4.61 -16.94 17.45
C VAL A 84 3.94 -15.63 17.10
N HIS A 85 2.96 -15.69 16.20
CA HIS A 85 2.21 -14.52 15.74
C HIS A 85 0.71 -14.79 15.79
N PRO A 86 -0.12 -13.74 15.92
CA PRO A 86 -1.57 -13.90 15.90
C PRO A 86 -2.02 -14.54 14.58
N THR A 87 -2.91 -15.52 14.66
CA THR A 87 -3.39 -16.28 13.49
C THR A 87 -4.06 -15.39 12.45
N GLU A 88 -4.56 -14.21 12.84
CA GLU A 88 -5.24 -13.27 11.94
C GLU A 88 -4.31 -12.29 11.22
N SER A 89 -3.01 -12.29 11.53
CA SER A 89 -2.08 -11.25 11.03
C SER A 89 -2.02 -11.20 9.50
N HIS A 90 -2.01 -12.37 8.85
CA HIS A 90 -2.00 -12.47 7.39
C HIS A 90 -3.30 -11.94 6.74
N LEU A 91 -4.45 -12.07 7.42
CA LEU A 91 -5.72 -11.55 6.95
C LEU A 91 -5.74 -10.02 7.06
N LYS A 92 -5.33 -9.50 8.22
CA LYS A 92 -5.27 -8.05 8.47
C LYS A 92 -4.31 -7.33 7.52
N VAL A 93 -3.21 -7.97 7.12
CA VAL A 93 -2.33 -7.44 6.05
C VAL A 93 -3.10 -7.30 4.75
N ALA A 94 -3.82 -8.34 4.32
CA ALA A 94 -4.59 -8.31 3.08
C ALA A 94 -5.68 -7.22 3.08
N GLU A 95 -6.40 -7.08 4.20
CA GLU A 95 -7.42 -6.06 4.41
C GLU A 95 -6.81 -4.65 4.35
N THR A 96 -5.71 -4.43 5.07
CA THR A 96 -5.02 -3.13 5.09
C THR A 96 -4.56 -2.72 3.69
N ILE A 97 -3.98 -3.65 2.93
CA ILE A 97 -3.58 -3.42 1.53
C ILE A 97 -4.79 -3.10 0.64
N ALA A 98 -5.92 -3.78 0.84
CA ALA A 98 -7.14 -3.51 0.09
C ALA A 98 -7.70 -2.11 0.38
N VAL A 99 -7.66 -1.67 1.64
CA VAL A 99 -8.06 -0.30 2.03
C VAL A 99 -7.11 0.73 1.42
N LEU A 100 -5.80 0.50 1.47
CA LEU A 100 -4.80 1.36 0.82
C LEU A 100 -5.06 1.50 -0.68
N ARG A 101 -5.41 0.41 -1.39
CA ARG A 101 -5.82 0.48 -2.81
C ARG A 101 -7.05 1.36 -3.02
N ALA A 102 -8.05 1.23 -2.15
CA ALA A 102 -9.26 2.04 -2.25
C ALA A 102 -8.97 3.53 -2.06
N LEU A 103 -8.18 3.88 -1.04
CA LEU A 103 -7.78 5.27 -0.78
C LEU A 103 -6.90 5.83 -1.90
N SER A 104 -5.99 5.04 -2.47
CA SER A 104 -5.16 5.45 -3.63
C SER A 104 -6.02 5.81 -4.83
N ARG A 105 -7.08 5.05 -5.10
CA ARG A 105 -8.04 5.38 -6.17
C ARG A 105 -8.83 6.65 -5.88
N VAL A 106 -9.15 6.92 -4.62
CA VAL A 106 -9.79 8.18 -4.21
C VAL A 106 -8.83 9.36 -4.44
N ALA A 107 -7.57 9.23 -4.04
CA ALA A 107 -6.56 10.27 -4.28
C ALA A 107 -6.41 10.60 -5.78
N LEU A 108 -6.34 9.58 -6.65
CA LEU A 108 -6.27 9.78 -8.11
C LEU A 108 -7.51 10.45 -8.72
N ARG A 109 -8.68 10.33 -8.09
CA ARG A 109 -9.88 11.06 -8.54
C ARG A 109 -9.77 12.55 -8.21
N PHE A 110 -9.23 12.90 -7.05
CA PHE A 110 -9.01 14.30 -6.68
C PHE A 110 -8.00 15.00 -7.59
N GLU A 111 -6.91 14.31 -7.97
CA GLU A 111 -5.94 14.81 -8.96
C GLU A 111 -6.64 15.17 -10.28
N ARG A 112 -7.44 14.25 -10.83
CA ARG A 112 -8.18 14.48 -12.08
C ARG A 112 -9.20 15.62 -11.98
N THR A 113 -9.97 15.69 -10.88
CA THR A 113 -10.97 16.75 -10.71
C THR A 113 -10.32 18.13 -10.63
N TYR A 114 -9.12 18.24 -10.06
CA TYR A 114 -8.38 19.50 -10.00
C TYR A 114 -7.74 19.88 -11.34
N GLU A 115 -7.20 18.90 -12.09
CA GLU A 115 -6.71 19.11 -13.46
C GLU A 115 -7.84 19.58 -14.39
N ASP A 116 -9.04 18.99 -14.30
CA ASP A 116 -10.20 19.36 -15.13
C ASP A 116 -10.78 20.75 -14.75
N ALA A 117 -10.47 21.27 -13.56
CA ALA A 117 -10.99 22.54 -13.04
C ALA A 117 -10.02 23.73 -13.14
N SER A 118 -8.75 23.48 -13.52
CA SER A 118 -7.68 24.48 -13.66
C SER A 118 -7.50 24.94 -15.10
#